data_AF-A0A8J8FB72-F1
#
_entry.id   AF-A0A8J8FB72-F1
#
_cell.length_a   1.000
_cell.length_b   1.000
_cell.length_c   1.000
_cell.angle_alpha   90.00
_cell.angle_beta   90.00
_cell.angle_gamma   90.00
#
_symmetry.space_group_name_H-M   'P 1'
#
loop_
_entity.id
_entity.type
_entity.pdbx_description
1 polymer ?
#
loop_
_entity_poly.entity_id
_entity_poly.type
_entity_poly.pdbx_seq_one_letter_code
_entity_poly.pdbx_strand_id
1 'polypeptide(L)'
;MTNDRTRDRSRGDRDGDPIPTDRESPVGSPVIRGDESVAGPHAREAVQFDPDDPARLADAADTVRQFASGDTNDDHLYMLRGAAACAALVRGEGSYKAAAERAGGTATVSFIRKWARVHDLPRSVRKQVALGRIAPTAAKHIARVGGEARLLLAWATLDGSLTVREVRSVASAVNDGVPIAQALEKYDVELGRIELVLPPETYRDLRRNASIDDVEPGELVAAALEEYLT
;
A
#
# COMPACT_ATOMS: atom_id res chain seq x y z
N MET A 1 32.67 -44.53 -12.29
CA MET A 1 32.05 -44.57 -10.94
C MET A 1 32.22 -43.20 -10.31
N THR A 2 31.15 -42.69 -9.71
CA THR A 2 30.97 -41.32 -9.24
C THR A 2 31.45 -41.09 -7.80
N ASN A 3 31.77 -39.82 -7.51
CA ASN A 3 31.80 -39.11 -6.22
C ASN A 3 32.46 -37.76 -6.56
N ASP A 4 31.75 -36.72 -7.00
CA ASP A 4 30.65 -36.05 -6.29
C ASP A 4 30.90 -35.88 -4.79
N ARG A 5 31.41 -34.69 -4.45
CA ARG A 5 31.16 -34.02 -3.18
C ARG A 5 30.93 -32.56 -3.47
N THR A 6 29.73 -32.29 -4.00
CA THR A 6 29.15 -30.96 -4.11
C THR A 6 29.41 -30.15 -2.84
N ARG A 7 30.06 -28.99 -3.00
CA ARG A 7 30.20 -28.00 -1.93
C ARG A 7 28.87 -27.28 -1.78
N ASP A 8 28.02 -27.80 -0.92
CA ASP A 8 26.88 -27.06 -0.38
C ASP A 8 27.41 -25.80 0.33
N ARG A 9 27.38 -24.68 -0.42
CA ARG A 9 27.44 -23.34 0.14
C ARG A 9 26.02 -22.84 0.13
N SER A 10 25.29 -23.22 1.16
CA SER A 10 23.97 -22.68 1.48
C SER A 10 24.10 -21.16 1.54
N ARG A 11 23.63 -20.49 0.49
CA ARG A 11 23.51 -19.02 0.46
C ARG A 11 22.37 -18.69 1.41
N GLY A 12 22.71 -18.44 2.67
CA GLY A 12 21.75 -17.97 3.66
C GLY A 12 21.12 -16.66 3.23
N ASP A 13 19.91 -16.41 3.72
CA ASP A 13 19.14 -15.20 3.46
C ASP A 13 20.02 -13.94 3.51
N ARG A 14 19.98 -13.18 2.42
CA ARG A 14 20.30 -11.75 2.49
C ARG A 14 19.08 -11.10 3.12
N ASP A 15 19.05 -11.06 4.46
CA ASP A 15 18.13 -10.21 5.23
C ASP A 15 18.33 -8.76 4.77
N GLY A 16 17.54 -8.35 3.78
CA GLY A 16 17.33 -6.95 3.48
C GLY A 16 16.60 -6.32 4.66
N ASP A 17 16.98 -5.09 5.00
CA ASP A 17 16.38 -4.35 6.12
C ASP A 17 14.85 -4.37 5.97
N PRO A 18 14.09 -4.89 6.96
CA PRO A 18 12.70 -5.27 6.77
C PRO A 18 11.88 -4.06 6.33
N ILE A 19 11.37 -4.10 5.09
CA ILE A 19 10.62 -2.99 4.49
C ILE A 19 9.56 -2.53 5.49
N PRO A 20 9.53 -1.25 5.92
CA PRO A 20 8.65 -0.82 7.01
C PRO A 20 7.16 -1.10 6.73
N THR A 21 6.67 -2.23 7.24
CA THR A 21 5.25 -2.64 7.16
C THR A 21 4.46 -2.21 8.40
N ASP A 22 5.10 -1.49 9.31
CA ASP A 22 4.50 -1.08 10.57
C ASP A 22 3.33 -0.14 10.36
N ARG A 23 2.30 -0.33 11.20
CA ARG A 23 1.02 0.38 11.11
C ARG A 23 1.07 1.75 11.78
N GLU A 24 2.24 2.39 11.74
CA GLU A 24 2.55 3.63 12.44
C GLU A 24 2.78 4.79 11.45
N SER A 25 1.87 4.91 10.49
CA SER A 25 1.80 6.13 9.68
C SER A 25 1.54 7.34 10.60
N PRO A 26 2.28 8.47 10.46
CA PRO A 26 2.02 9.68 11.25
C PRO A 26 0.59 10.18 11.07
N VAL A 27 -0.06 10.57 12.16
CA VAL A 27 -1.32 11.34 12.17
C VAL A 27 -1.02 12.84 12.39
N GLY A 28 -2.03 13.69 12.54
CA GLY A 28 -1.84 15.14 12.59
C GLY A 28 -1.72 15.73 11.19
N SER A 29 -0.51 15.70 10.64
CA SER A 29 -0.15 16.42 9.42
C SER A 29 -0.60 15.73 8.12
N PRO A 30 -1.12 16.48 7.13
CA PRO A 30 -1.61 15.94 5.85
C PRO A 30 -0.48 15.57 4.86
N VAL A 31 0.39 14.62 5.20
CA VAL A 31 1.62 14.31 4.42
C VAL A 31 1.40 14.00 2.92
N ILE A 32 0.27 13.40 2.55
CA ILE A 32 -0.08 13.06 1.15
C ILE A 32 -1.12 14.01 0.59
N ARG A 33 -2.15 14.31 1.38
CA ARG A 33 -3.26 15.18 0.98
C ARG A 33 -2.93 16.68 1.03
N GLY A 34 -1.75 17.03 1.52
CA GLY A 34 -1.11 18.35 1.47
C GLY A 34 0.12 18.41 0.56
N ASP A 35 0.38 17.37 -0.24
CA ASP A 35 1.40 17.36 -1.29
C ASP A 35 0.78 17.98 -2.56
N GLU A 36 1.26 19.15 -3.01
CA GLU A 36 0.74 19.83 -4.21
C GLU A 36 0.87 18.96 -5.48
N SER A 37 1.83 18.03 -5.53
CA SER A 37 1.98 17.08 -6.65
C SER A 37 0.90 15.99 -6.69
N VAL A 38 0.06 15.90 -5.65
CA VAL A 38 -0.97 14.87 -5.47
C VAL A 38 -2.37 15.49 -5.34
N ALA A 39 -2.52 16.50 -4.48
CA ALA A 39 -3.82 17.14 -4.21
C ALA A 39 -4.04 18.44 -5.02
N GLY A 40 -3.03 18.93 -5.73
CA GLY A 40 -3.11 20.17 -6.50
C GLY A 40 -3.50 21.36 -5.62
N PRO A 41 -4.44 22.23 -6.04
CA PRO A 41 -4.91 23.36 -5.24
C PRO A 41 -5.41 22.99 -3.84
N HIS A 42 -6.05 21.83 -3.69
CA HIS A 42 -6.62 21.35 -2.41
C HIS A 42 -5.55 21.02 -1.35
N ALA A 43 -4.27 20.94 -1.73
CA ALA A 43 -3.18 20.67 -0.81
C ALA A 43 -3.09 21.69 0.33
N ARG A 44 -3.36 22.96 0.04
CA ARG A 44 -3.31 24.06 1.03
C ARG A 44 -4.52 24.08 1.96
N GLU A 45 -5.62 23.43 1.56
CA GLU A 45 -6.87 23.32 2.31
C GLU A 45 -6.91 22.05 3.17
N ALA A 46 -5.78 21.34 3.31
CA ALA A 46 -5.69 20.02 3.88
C ALA A 46 -5.83 19.93 5.42
N VAL A 47 -6.74 20.69 6.05
CA VAL A 47 -7.44 20.47 7.34
C VAL A 47 -6.62 20.26 8.64
N GLN A 48 -5.71 19.28 8.69
CA GLN A 48 -5.06 18.67 9.89
C GLN A 48 -6.02 17.90 10.82
N PHE A 49 -5.56 16.78 11.41
CA PHE A 49 -6.26 16.05 12.49
C PHE A 49 -5.25 15.62 13.56
N ASP A 50 -4.87 16.57 14.40
CA ASP A 50 -4.00 16.33 15.56
C ASP A 50 -4.76 15.49 16.61
N PRO A 51 -4.25 14.32 17.02
CA PRO A 51 -4.92 13.50 18.04
C PRO A 51 -4.85 14.10 19.44
N ASP A 52 -3.89 14.99 19.71
CA ASP A 52 -3.60 15.54 21.04
C ASP A 52 -4.29 16.90 21.28
N ASP A 53 -4.87 17.50 20.23
CA ASP A 53 -5.72 18.71 20.32
C ASP A 53 -7.22 18.32 20.42
N PRO A 54 -7.90 18.60 21.54
CA PRO A 54 -9.33 18.27 21.73
C PRO A 54 -10.28 18.87 20.69
N ALA A 55 -9.94 20.03 20.11
CA ALA A 55 -10.75 20.67 19.07
C ALA A 55 -10.60 19.93 17.73
N ARG A 56 -9.37 19.58 17.34
CA ARG A 56 -9.12 18.75 16.15
C ARG A 56 -9.68 17.34 16.28
N LEU A 57 -9.73 16.82 17.50
CA LEU A 57 -10.38 15.54 17.81
C LEU A 57 -11.92 15.62 17.72
N ALA A 58 -12.52 16.79 17.94
CA ALA A 58 -13.93 17.04 17.62
C ALA A 58 -14.17 17.13 16.10
N ASP A 59 -13.35 17.90 15.36
CA ASP A 59 -13.40 17.97 13.89
C ASP A 59 -13.23 16.59 13.23
N ALA A 60 -12.37 15.74 13.82
CA ALA A 60 -12.18 14.36 13.40
C ALA A 60 -13.44 13.52 13.65
N ALA A 61 -14.09 13.66 14.81
CA ALA A 61 -15.34 12.97 15.12
C ALA A 61 -16.48 13.36 14.15
N ASP A 62 -16.64 14.65 13.85
CA ASP A 62 -17.61 15.12 12.86
C ASP A 62 -17.29 14.65 11.44
N THR A 63 -16.01 14.66 11.05
CA THR A 63 -15.59 14.10 9.75
C THR A 63 -15.87 12.60 9.66
N VAL A 64 -15.62 11.82 10.72
CA VAL A 64 -15.94 10.38 10.77
C VAL A 64 -17.46 10.14 10.71
N ARG A 65 -18.26 10.98 11.38
CA ARG A 65 -19.73 10.92 11.37
C ARG A 65 -20.29 11.10 9.96
N GLN A 66 -19.87 12.16 9.26
CA GLN A 66 -20.24 12.45 7.86
C GLN A 66 -19.72 11.37 6.89
N PHE A 67 -18.53 10.83 7.14
CA PHE A 67 -17.97 9.76 6.32
C PHE A 67 -18.74 8.45 6.47
N ALA A 68 -19.34 8.21 7.65
CA ALA A 68 -20.13 7.01 7.93
C ALA A 68 -21.60 7.11 7.45
N SER A 69 -22.15 8.31 7.23
CA SER A 69 -23.49 8.48 6.63
C SER A 69 -23.49 8.24 5.12
N GLY A 70 -22.35 8.42 4.45
CA GLY A 70 -22.18 8.13 3.03
C GLY A 70 -22.59 9.27 2.10
N ASP A 71 -22.64 10.51 2.61
CA ASP A 71 -22.98 11.75 1.88
C ASP A 71 -21.88 12.21 0.89
N THR A 72 -21.20 11.26 0.25
CA THR A 72 -19.82 11.47 -0.25
C THR A 72 -19.62 10.79 -1.61
N ASN A 73 -19.31 11.58 -2.64
CA ASN A 73 -18.89 11.08 -3.95
C ASN A 73 -17.60 10.22 -3.84
N ASP A 74 -17.29 9.43 -4.89
CA ASP A 74 -16.10 8.55 -4.99
C ASP A 74 -14.73 9.29 -5.03
N ASP A 75 -14.65 10.52 -4.50
CA ASP A 75 -13.41 11.29 -4.38
C ASP A 75 -12.41 10.58 -3.43
N HIS A 76 -11.27 10.24 -4.00
CA HIS A 76 -10.21 9.52 -3.31
C HIS A 76 -9.51 10.37 -2.23
N LEU A 77 -9.45 11.70 -2.42
CA LEU A 77 -8.91 12.62 -1.41
C LEU A 77 -9.86 12.74 -0.22
N TYR A 78 -11.17 12.81 -0.48
CA TYR A 78 -12.19 12.75 0.57
C TYR A 78 -12.10 11.42 1.35
N MET A 79 -12.04 10.28 0.65
CA MET A 79 -11.88 8.95 1.28
C MET A 79 -10.63 8.88 2.17
N LEU A 80 -9.51 9.45 1.74
CA LEU A 80 -8.27 9.53 2.53
C LEU A 80 -8.37 10.52 3.71
N ARG A 81 -9.14 11.60 3.59
CA ARG A 81 -9.47 12.50 4.72
C ARG A 81 -10.29 11.74 5.77
N GLY A 82 -11.31 10.98 5.36
CA GLY A 82 -12.11 10.16 6.26
C GLY A 82 -11.28 9.06 6.95
N ALA A 83 -10.35 8.44 6.24
CA ALA A 83 -9.38 7.49 6.81
C ALA A 83 -8.46 8.13 7.85
N ALA A 84 -7.94 9.33 7.57
CA ALA A 84 -7.10 10.09 8.50
C ALA A 84 -7.89 10.51 9.76
N ALA A 85 -9.14 10.93 9.61
CA ALA A 85 -10.03 11.25 10.74
C ALA A 85 -10.28 10.01 11.62
N CYS A 86 -10.53 8.83 11.02
CA CYS A 86 -10.65 7.57 11.75
C CYS A 86 -9.38 7.24 12.56
N ALA A 87 -8.20 7.43 11.97
CA ALA A 87 -6.93 7.13 12.63
C ALA A 87 -6.61 8.11 13.77
N ALA A 88 -6.82 9.41 13.56
CA ALA A 88 -6.64 10.43 14.60
C ALA A 88 -7.61 10.20 15.77
N LEU A 89 -8.88 9.93 15.49
CA LEU A 89 -9.90 9.68 16.51
C LEU A 89 -9.58 8.45 17.37
N VAL A 90 -9.09 7.36 16.76
CA VAL A 90 -8.68 6.16 17.51
C VAL A 90 -7.45 6.42 18.40
N ARG A 91 -6.53 7.29 17.98
CA ARG A 91 -5.33 7.62 18.77
C ARG A 91 -5.68 8.56 19.93
N GLY A 92 -6.42 9.64 19.69
CA GLY A 92 -6.83 10.58 20.75
C GLY A 92 -7.78 9.96 21.79
N GLU A 93 -8.66 9.04 21.38
CA GLU A 93 -9.58 8.33 22.29
C GLU A 93 -8.99 7.04 22.90
N GLY A 94 -7.77 6.64 22.51
CA GLY A 94 -7.08 5.43 22.97
C GLY A 94 -7.74 4.09 22.62
N SER A 95 -8.97 4.07 22.05
CA SER A 95 -9.64 2.84 21.66
C SER A 95 -10.65 3.02 20.53
N TYR A 96 -10.85 1.97 19.72
CA TYR A 96 -11.91 1.94 18.70
C TYR A 96 -13.33 2.06 19.27
N LYS A 97 -13.55 1.70 20.54
CA LYS A 97 -14.86 1.77 21.18
C LYS A 97 -15.20 3.22 21.52
N ALA A 98 -14.31 3.91 22.25
CA ALA A 98 -14.47 5.33 22.58
C ALA A 98 -14.55 6.20 21.31
N ALA A 99 -13.72 5.91 20.29
CA ALA A 99 -13.81 6.56 18.99
C ALA A 99 -15.19 6.40 18.30
N ALA A 100 -15.80 5.21 18.38
CA ALA A 100 -17.15 4.98 17.84
C ALA A 100 -18.23 5.67 18.66
N GLU A 101 -18.10 5.69 19.99
CA GLU A 101 -19.02 6.38 20.90
C GLU A 101 -18.99 7.91 20.67
N ARG A 102 -17.80 8.50 20.47
CA ARG A 102 -17.61 9.93 20.15
C ARG A 102 -18.08 10.30 18.74
N ALA A 103 -17.80 9.46 17.74
CA ALA A 103 -18.27 9.68 16.37
C ALA A 103 -19.79 9.50 16.23
N GLY A 104 -20.40 8.61 17.01
CA GLY A 104 -21.86 8.40 17.04
C GLY A 104 -22.47 8.03 15.67
N GLY A 105 -23.79 8.11 15.59
CA GLY A 105 -24.54 7.83 14.35
C GLY A 105 -24.26 6.43 13.80
N THR A 106 -23.89 6.35 12.52
CA THR A 106 -23.58 5.10 11.80
C THR A 106 -22.10 4.66 11.92
N ALA A 107 -21.25 5.43 12.63
CA ALA A 107 -19.80 5.20 12.70
C ALA A 107 -19.41 4.04 13.63
N THR A 108 -19.71 2.81 13.21
CA THR A 108 -19.40 1.61 14.01
C THR A 108 -17.90 1.39 14.24
N VAL A 109 -17.55 0.68 15.32
CA VAL A 109 -16.20 0.13 15.58
C VAL A 109 -15.61 -0.57 14.35
N SER A 110 -16.44 -1.29 13.58
CA SER A 110 -16.01 -2.01 12.37
C SER A 110 -15.68 -1.08 11.19
N PHE A 111 -16.36 0.05 11.10
CA PHE A 111 -16.13 1.10 10.10
C PHE A 111 -14.84 1.84 10.41
N ILE A 112 -14.69 2.35 11.64
CA ILE A 112 -13.50 3.09 12.06
C ILE A 112 -12.25 2.22 11.96
N ARG A 113 -12.30 0.96 12.42
CA ARG A 113 -11.16 0.01 12.30
C ARG A 113 -10.75 -0.25 10.84
N LYS A 114 -11.71 -0.33 9.93
CA LYS A 114 -11.46 -0.56 8.50
C LYS A 114 -10.72 0.62 7.88
N TRP A 115 -11.15 1.84 8.18
CA TRP A 115 -10.60 3.06 7.58
C TRP A 115 -9.33 3.57 8.26
N ALA A 116 -9.16 3.41 9.57
CA ALA A 116 -7.88 3.63 10.25
C ALA A 116 -6.76 2.78 9.61
N ARG A 117 -7.02 1.49 9.33
CA ARG A 117 -6.07 0.62 8.62
C ARG A 117 -5.71 1.09 7.21
N VAL A 118 -6.61 1.79 6.51
CA VAL A 118 -6.31 2.40 5.20
C VAL A 118 -5.36 3.60 5.36
N HIS A 119 -5.50 4.37 6.44
CA HIS A 119 -4.53 5.39 6.81
C HIS A 119 -3.16 4.80 7.21
N ASP A 120 -3.16 3.62 7.83
CA ASP A 120 -1.93 2.91 8.24
C ASP A 120 -1.27 2.09 7.10
N LEU A 121 -1.74 2.21 5.85
CA LEU A 121 -1.03 1.71 4.69
C LEU A 121 0.29 2.48 4.46
N PRO A 122 1.35 1.85 3.91
CA PRO A 122 2.60 2.53 3.58
C PRO A 122 2.37 3.80 2.76
N ARG A 123 3.18 4.85 2.98
CA ARG A 123 3.04 6.15 2.30
C ARG A 123 3.05 5.99 0.78
N SER A 124 3.89 5.10 0.26
CA SER A 124 3.98 4.73 -1.15
C SER A 124 2.65 4.25 -1.72
N VAL A 125 1.97 3.32 -1.03
CA VAL A 125 0.64 2.80 -1.41
C VAL A 125 -0.42 3.89 -1.30
N ARG A 126 -0.46 4.65 -0.20
CA ARG A 126 -1.44 5.74 -0.02
C ARG A 126 -1.30 6.84 -1.07
N LYS A 127 -0.09 7.09 -1.60
CA LYS A 127 0.11 8.02 -2.74
C LYS A 127 -0.59 7.51 -4.00
N GLN A 128 -0.55 6.21 -4.29
CA GLN A 128 -1.28 5.64 -5.45
C GLN A 128 -2.80 5.69 -5.26
N VAL A 129 -3.30 5.58 -4.02
CA VAL A 129 -4.73 5.79 -3.71
C VAL A 129 -5.13 7.25 -3.96
N ALA A 130 -4.32 8.21 -3.50
CA ALA A 130 -4.57 9.63 -3.70
C ALA A 130 -4.53 10.05 -5.18
N LEU A 131 -3.66 9.41 -5.98
CA LEU A 131 -3.58 9.57 -7.43
C LEU A 131 -4.66 8.80 -8.22
N GLY A 132 -5.58 8.10 -7.54
CA GLY A 132 -6.64 7.30 -8.16
C GLY A 132 -6.20 6.05 -8.92
N ARG A 133 -4.93 5.67 -8.82
CA ARG A 133 -4.37 4.46 -9.43
C ARG A 133 -4.77 3.20 -8.67
N ILE A 134 -4.96 3.30 -7.35
CA ILE A 134 -5.57 2.25 -6.52
C ILE A 134 -6.89 2.79 -5.98
N ALA A 135 -8.02 2.22 -6.38
CA ALA A 135 -9.31 2.62 -5.85
C ALA A 135 -9.36 2.48 -4.31
N PRO A 136 -9.93 3.44 -3.55
CA PRO A 136 -10.10 3.33 -2.08
C PRO A 136 -10.84 2.05 -1.67
N THR A 137 -11.72 1.55 -2.53
CA THR A 137 -12.44 0.29 -2.38
C THR A 137 -11.56 -0.94 -2.55
N ALA A 138 -10.44 -0.88 -3.28
CA ALA A 138 -9.38 -1.89 -3.26
C ALA A 138 -8.45 -1.71 -2.04
N ALA A 139 -8.08 -0.46 -1.72
CA ALA A 139 -7.20 -0.12 -0.59
C ALA A 139 -7.71 -0.69 0.76
N LYS A 140 -9.02 -0.68 1.02
CA LYS A 140 -9.62 -1.31 2.21
C LYS A 140 -9.44 -2.83 2.31
N HIS A 141 -9.19 -3.52 1.19
CA HIS A 141 -8.88 -4.95 1.15
C HIS A 141 -7.38 -5.19 1.35
N ILE A 142 -6.53 -4.41 0.67
CA ILE A 142 -5.07 -4.39 0.87
C ILE A 142 -4.73 -4.14 2.35
N ALA A 143 -5.38 -3.16 2.98
CA ALA A 143 -5.21 -2.79 4.39
C ALA A 143 -5.60 -3.88 5.41
N ARG A 144 -6.23 -4.98 4.97
CA ARG A 144 -6.52 -6.14 5.84
C ARG A 144 -5.37 -7.14 5.89
N VAL A 145 -4.51 -7.16 4.88
CA VAL A 145 -3.39 -8.11 4.76
C VAL A 145 -2.30 -7.76 5.78
N GLY A 146 -1.69 -8.80 6.36
CA GLY A 146 -0.56 -8.68 7.29
C GLY A 146 0.80 -8.55 6.57
N GLY A 147 1.82 -8.14 7.32
CA GLY A 147 3.23 -8.14 6.86
C GLY A 147 3.45 -7.45 5.51
N GLU A 148 4.45 -7.98 4.79
CA GLU A 148 4.92 -7.52 3.47
C GLU A 148 3.91 -7.80 2.35
N ALA A 149 3.13 -8.87 2.46
CA ALA A 149 2.13 -9.25 1.46
C ALA A 149 1.11 -8.14 1.16
N ARG A 150 0.89 -7.18 2.08
CA ARG A 150 0.06 -6.00 1.80
C ARG A 150 0.70 -5.04 0.78
N LEU A 151 2.02 -4.91 0.78
CA LEU A 151 2.77 -4.05 -0.13
C LEU A 151 2.86 -4.71 -1.50
N LEU A 152 3.21 -6.00 -1.52
CA LEU A 152 3.22 -6.83 -2.72
C LEU A 152 1.85 -6.85 -3.41
N LEU A 153 0.74 -6.98 -2.66
CA LEU A 153 -0.62 -6.89 -3.22
C LEU A 153 -0.93 -5.51 -3.79
N ALA A 154 -0.40 -4.42 -3.20
CA ALA A 154 -0.62 -3.08 -3.71
C ALA A 154 0.06 -2.84 -5.07
N TRP A 155 1.26 -3.39 -5.27
CA TRP A 155 1.97 -3.33 -6.56
C TRP A 155 1.34 -4.26 -7.58
N ALA A 156 1.07 -5.51 -7.23
CA ALA A 156 0.33 -6.45 -8.09
C ALA A 156 -1.07 -5.93 -8.53
N THR A 157 -1.70 -5.07 -7.72
CA THR A 157 -2.95 -4.38 -8.12
C THR A 157 -2.74 -3.42 -9.30
N LEU A 158 -1.59 -2.76 -9.38
CA LEU A 158 -1.24 -1.86 -10.48
C LEU A 158 -0.71 -2.64 -11.67
N ASP A 159 0.30 -3.48 -11.45
CA ASP A 159 1.04 -4.18 -12.50
C ASP A 159 0.13 -5.16 -13.24
N GLY A 160 -0.73 -5.88 -12.50
CA GLY A 160 -1.76 -6.77 -13.04
C GLY A 160 -3.12 -6.11 -13.32
N SER A 161 -3.26 -4.79 -13.12
CA SER A 161 -4.53 -4.05 -13.27
C SER A 161 -5.75 -4.67 -12.56
N LEU A 162 -5.53 -5.28 -11.38
CA LEU A 162 -6.54 -6.08 -10.68
C LEU A 162 -7.79 -5.27 -10.32
N THR A 163 -8.96 -5.83 -10.60
CA THR A 163 -10.23 -5.27 -10.14
C THR A 163 -10.38 -5.37 -8.62
N VAL A 164 -11.22 -4.51 -8.05
CA VAL A 164 -11.57 -4.54 -6.61
C VAL A 164 -12.04 -5.93 -6.14
N ARG A 165 -12.68 -6.71 -7.02
CA ARG A 165 -13.15 -8.08 -6.71
C ARG A 165 -11.99 -9.06 -6.60
N GLU A 166 -10.98 -8.92 -7.44
CA GLU A 166 -9.80 -9.79 -7.46
C GLU A 166 -8.88 -9.44 -6.30
N VAL A 167 -8.61 -8.16 -6.06
CA VAL A 167 -7.90 -7.67 -4.87
C VAL A 167 -8.55 -8.17 -3.57
N ARG A 168 -9.90 -8.14 -3.48
CA ARG A 168 -10.62 -8.73 -2.35
C ARG A 168 -10.40 -10.23 -2.20
N SER A 169 -10.32 -10.96 -3.31
CA SER A 169 -10.21 -12.42 -3.34
C SER A 169 -8.80 -12.89 -2.98
N VAL A 170 -7.77 -12.26 -3.57
CA VAL A 170 -6.36 -12.43 -3.21
C VAL A 170 -6.15 -12.09 -1.73
N ALA A 171 -6.68 -10.95 -1.27
CA ALA A 171 -6.60 -10.57 0.14
C ALA A 171 -7.33 -11.53 1.08
N SER A 172 -8.35 -12.27 0.62
CA SER A 172 -8.93 -13.36 1.44
C SER A 172 -7.95 -14.52 1.52
N ALA A 173 -7.55 -15.07 0.36
CA ALA A 173 -6.66 -16.22 0.28
C ALA A 173 -5.36 -16.04 1.10
N VAL A 174 -4.74 -14.86 1.05
CA VAL A 174 -3.54 -14.55 1.84
C VAL A 174 -3.82 -14.50 3.35
N ASN A 175 -4.99 -13.99 3.79
CA ASN A 175 -5.38 -14.06 5.20
C ASN A 175 -5.77 -15.49 5.63
N ASP A 176 -6.18 -16.34 4.69
CA ASP A 176 -6.48 -17.76 4.87
C ASP A 176 -5.21 -18.64 4.77
N GLY A 177 -4.01 -18.03 4.63
CA GLY A 177 -2.70 -18.69 4.67
C GLY A 177 -2.07 -19.03 3.33
N VAL A 178 -2.69 -18.67 2.20
CA VAL A 178 -2.12 -18.91 0.86
C VAL A 178 -0.96 -17.93 0.58
N PRO A 179 0.22 -18.39 0.13
CA PRO A 179 1.30 -17.51 -0.30
C PRO A 179 0.85 -16.53 -1.38
N ILE A 180 1.30 -15.27 -1.31
CA ILE A 180 0.76 -14.22 -2.18
C ILE A 180 1.01 -14.46 -3.67
N ALA A 181 2.17 -15.01 -4.06
CA ALA A 181 2.43 -15.38 -5.46
C ALA A 181 1.39 -16.38 -5.98
N GLN A 182 1.16 -17.48 -5.26
CA GLN A 182 0.14 -18.48 -5.58
C GLN A 182 -1.30 -17.91 -5.60
N ALA A 183 -1.59 -16.93 -4.73
CA ALA A 183 -2.90 -16.27 -4.74
C ALA A 183 -3.09 -15.34 -5.96
N LEU A 184 -2.01 -14.81 -6.53
CA LEU A 184 -1.98 -13.93 -7.71
C LEU A 184 -1.98 -14.71 -9.04
N GLU A 185 -1.32 -15.88 -9.10
CA GLU A 185 -1.30 -16.79 -10.26
C GLU A 185 -2.72 -17.11 -10.78
N LYS A 186 -3.71 -17.22 -9.89
CA LYS A 186 -5.12 -17.45 -10.23
C LYS A 186 -5.76 -16.35 -11.10
N TYR A 187 -5.11 -15.19 -11.18
CA TYR A 187 -5.54 -14.01 -11.92
C TYR A 187 -4.53 -13.61 -13.01
N ASP A 188 -3.68 -14.55 -13.42
CA ASP A 188 -2.62 -14.37 -14.42
C ASP A 188 -1.61 -13.24 -14.06
N VAL A 189 -1.46 -12.93 -12.77
CA VAL A 189 -0.49 -11.94 -12.27
C VAL A 189 0.74 -12.63 -11.70
N GLU A 190 1.85 -12.54 -12.44
CA GLU A 190 3.18 -12.99 -12.02
C GLU A 190 3.82 -11.93 -11.11
N LEU A 191 4.03 -12.26 -9.83
CA LEU A 191 4.55 -11.30 -8.86
C LEU A 191 6.00 -10.90 -9.19
N GLY A 192 6.25 -9.59 -9.33
CA GLY A 192 7.56 -9.04 -9.68
C GLY A 192 7.78 -8.86 -11.19
N ARG A 193 6.85 -9.31 -12.04
CA ARG A 193 6.87 -9.02 -13.47
C ARG A 193 6.48 -7.56 -13.73
N ILE A 194 7.36 -6.82 -14.40
CA ILE A 194 7.14 -5.43 -14.78
C ILE A 194 7.46 -5.28 -16.27
N GLU A 195 6.56 -4.67 -17.04
CA GLU A 195 6.84 -4.31 -18.44
C GLU A 195 7.48 -2.92 -18.52
N LEU A 196 8.61 -2.83 -19.23
CA LEU A 196 9.42 -1.62 -19.33
C LEU A 196 9.64 -1.21 -20.79
N VAL A 197 9.46 0.08 -21.08
CA VAL A 197 9.84 0.68 -22.36
C VAL A 197 11.14 1.45 -22.15
N LEU A 198 12.24 0.91 -22.67
CA LEU A 198 13.58 1.51 -22.56
C LEU A 198 13.87 2.47 -23.72
N PRO A 199 14.67 3.54 -23.51
CA PRO A 199 15.21 4.34 -24.61
C PRO A 199 15.98 3.46 -25.61
N PRO A 200 15.94 3.74 -26.93
CA PRO A 200 16.54 2.86 -27.94
C PRO A 200 18.02 2.54 -27.73
N GLU A 201 18.80 3.48 -27.19
CA GLU A 201 20.22 3.29 -26.87
C GLU A 201 20.40 2.33 -25.69
N THR A 202 19.67 2.56 -24.59
CA THR A 202 19.65 1.66 -23.42
C THR A 202 19.18 0.25 -23.79
N TYR A 203 18.17 0.14 -24.65
CA TYR A 203 17.70 -1.16 -25.17
C TYR A 203 18.78 -1.88 -25.98
N ARG A 204 19.44 -1.17 -26.91
CA ARG A 204 20.55 -1.70 -27.73
C ARG A 204 21.69 -2.20 -26.84
N ASP A 205 22.09 -1.41 -25.86
CA ASP A 205 23.25 -1.70 -25.03
C ASP A 205 22.97 -2.82 -24.02
N LEU A 206 21.75 -2.87 -23.45
CA LEU A 206 21.26 -4.01 -22.67
C LEU A 206 21.28 -5.31 -23.49
N ARG A 207 20.71 -5.30 -24.71
CA ARG A 207 20.69 -6.47 -25.60
C ARG A 207 22.11 -6.90 -26.02
N ARG A 208 23.00 -5.94 -26.26
CA ARG A 208 24.39 -6.22 -26.63
C ARG A 208 25.15 -6.89 -25.49
N ASN A 209 25.06 -6.35 -24.27
CA ASN A 209 25.79 -6.90 -23.12
C ASN A 209 25.23 -8.28 -22.76
N ALA A 210 23.90 -8.43 -22.65
CA ALA A 210 23.24 -9.73 -22.43
C ALA A 210 23.70 -10.81 -23.43
N SER A 211 23.83 -10.45 -24.72
CA SER A 211 24.31 -11.36 -25.77
C SER A 211 25.82 -11.61 -25.77
N ILE A 212 26.64 -10.77 -25.13
CA ILE A 212 28.09 -10.98 -24.98
C ILE A 212 28.36 -11.87 -23.75
N ASP A 213 27.59 -11.66 -22.69
CA ASP A 213 27.76 -12.31 -21.40
C ASP A 213 26.97 -13.65 -21.28
N ASP A 214 26.17 -13.99 -22.31
CA ASP A 214 25.32 -15.20 -22.42
C ASP A 214 24.28 -15.32 -21.30
N VAL A 215 23.59 -14.22 -21.00
CA VAL A 215 22.55 -14.11 -19.96
C VAL A 215 21.27 -13.47 -20.49
N GLU A 216 20.14 -13.71 -19.84
CA GLU A 216 18.90 -13.01 -20.17
C GLU A 216 18.97 -11.52 -19.77
N PRO A 217 18.40 -10.58 -20.56
CA PRO A 217 18.38 -9.16 -20.22
C PRO A 217 17.79 -8.85 -18.84
N GLY A 218 16.85 -9.68 -18.37
CA GLY A 218 16.25 -9.56 -17.04
C GLY A 218 17.27 -9.75 -15.90
N GLU A 219 18.29 -10.59 -16.09
CA GLU A 219 19.33 -10.83 -15.08
C GLU A 219 20.25 -9.60 -14.92
N LEU A 220 20.64 -8.98 -16.04
CA LEU A 220 21.41 -7.72 -16.01
C LEU A 220 20.60 -6.57 -15.40
N VAL A 221 19.30 -6.48 -15.70
CA VAL A 221 18.41 -5.49 -15.08
C VAL A 221 18.27 -5.74 -13.58
N ALA A 222 18.08 -6.99 -13.16
CA ALA A 222 17.97 -7.35 -11.74
C ALA A 222 19.28 -7.03 -10.98
N ALA A 223 20.45 -7.38 -11.54
CA ALA A 223 21.74 -7.08 -10.93
C ALA A 223 21.98 -5.56 -10.80
N ALA A 224 21.66 -4.78 -11.83
CA ALA A 224 21.78 -3.32 -11.78
C ALA A 224 20.80 -2.67 -10.79
N LEU A 225 19.61 -3.26 -10.59
CA LEU A 225 18.65 -2.81 -9.57
C LEU A 225 19.08 -3.22 -8.16
N GLU A 226 19.66 -4.41 -7.95
CA GLU A 226 20.28 -4.79 -6.67
C GLU A 226 21.39 -3.79 -6.29
N GLU A 227 22.28 -3.44 -7.22
CA GLU A 227 23.35 -2.44 -7.00
C GLU A 227 22.82 -1.03 -6.72
N TYR A 228 21.70 -0.63 -7.34
CA TYR A 228 21.13 0.71 -7.15
C TYR A 228 20.29 0.86 -5.86
N LEU A 229 19.71 -0.23 -5.36
CA LEU A 229 18.77 -0.22 -4.23
C LEU A 229 19.40 -0.63 -2.88
N THR A 230 20.67 -1.06 -2.87
CA THR A 230 21.39 -1.55 -1.67
C THR A 230 22.53 -0.62 -1.26
#